data_AF-A0A925LU27-F1
#
_entry.id   AF-A0A925LU27-F1
#
_cell.length_a   1.000
_cell.length_b   1.000
_cell.length_c   1.000
_cell.angle_alpha   90.00
_cell.angle_beta   90.00
_cell.angle_gamma   90.00
#
_symmetry.space_group_name_H-M   'P 1'
#
loop_
_entity.id
_entity.type
_entity.pdbx_description
1 polymer ?
#
loop_
_entity_poly.entity_id
_entity_poly.type
_entity_poly.pdbx_seq_one_letter_code
_entity_poly.pdbx_strand_id
1 'polypeptide(L)'
;MAFEPQRFIHAANIRLDVPVSVQTSETLTDELRFAFEDATLHAFEEVIEASVRHDVDFLLLSGNVFVEADRSLRARLTLLKGVRRLAEHDIQVFVLPGDSDPPEAWRAIPEMPENVVVCYSSNPEPEELYVQDRLATTLSSSMWFGEADAFGIRVLARGTDGIQPFRIGVVSKAKYEEARRMAAMAASASDETLTASLLNVASGEQLNGPQSPVESADDESTRVWRSIDTESGEVPRKADTGRRNIKRSLETLEAGPSDAHPSLDPGFMRYVDEMLHDGQLNFLALTGELARTTLWRDEGVVHCPGTTQPRSQMEASGGACSLVEVSETGEIRISSVDSSCVDWKQIEVTVASHTNLSSILQQMKTLLLGLKPGAADRIWSVQWILRGALPDLQELARNDLDVAAAVELDELKHSGRTIRLLHEIRSLPNAWPPGDPPTSLADQYQQIAARSRILSDDALQTLIDANKELTSGWKQRLTSLLPSVDPEQILAKLRTDGATWFAPDFGLTEESHDESGGMDSYDDIEAEQDASRTVRLSGELDKSTDIDPEYTDDDDAHEDESDD
;
A
#
# COMPACT_ATOMS: atom_id res chain seq x y z
N MET A 1 7.20 -28.39 33.56
CA MET A 1 7.78 -27.17 34.14
C MET A 1 7.17 -26.00 33.38
N ALA A 2 6.86 -24.91 34.06
CA ALA A 2 6.25 -23.72 33.47
C ALA A 2 7.28 -22.90 32.68
N PHE A 3 6.82 -22.17 31.66
CA PHE A 3 7.55 -21.09 31.02
C PHE A 3 7.75 -19.92 31.99
N GLU A 4 8.77 -19.10 31.75
CA GLU A 4 8.88 -17.80 32.40
C GLU A 4 7.97 -16.84 31.64
N PRO A 5 6.98 -16.20 32.31
CA PRO A 5 6.13 -15.23 31.63
C PRO A 5 6.97 -14.13 31.04
N GLN A 6 6.72 -13.82 29.78
CA GLN A 6 7.51 -12.82 29.07
C GLN A 6 6.66 -12.08 28.04
N ARG A 7 7.12 -10.88 27.73
CA ARG A 7 6.51 -9.97 26.77
C ARG A 7 7.57 -9.43 25.86
N PHE A 8 7.27 -9.35 24.58
CA PHE A 8 8.15 -8.69 23.63
C PHE A 8 7.36 -7.96 22.56
N ILE A 9 7.95 -6.89 22.02
CA ILE A 9 7.46 -6.28 20.79
C ILE A 9 8.20 -6.89 19.60
N HIS A 10 7.45 -7.27 18.58
CA HIS A 10 7.98 -7.70 17.29
C HIS A 10 7.66 -6.62 16.24
N ALA A 11 8.71 -6.03 15.66
CA ALA A 11 8.61 -5.04 14.60
C ALA A 11 9.47 -5.45 13.37
N ALA A 12 9.06 -5.01 12.19
CA ALA A 12 9.75 -5.27 10.93
C ALA A 12 9.56 -4.11 9.96
N ASN A 13 10.37 -4.06 8.90
CA ASN A 13 10.18 -3.14 7.77
C ASN A 13 10.05 -1.65 8.13
N ILE A 14 10.70 -1.23 9.21
CA ILE A 14 10.65 0.13 9.74
C ILE A 14 11.14 1.14 8.69
N ARG A 15 12.21 0.78 7.96
CA ARG A 15 12.80 1.59 6.88
C ARG A 15 12.95 3.06 7.29
N LEU A 16 13.66 3.25 8.41
CA LEU A 16 13.91 4.56 9.00
C LEU A 16 14.39 5.54 7.94
N ASP A 17 13.81 6.74 8.00
CA ASP A 17 14.15 7.88 7.15
C ASP A 17 13.78 7.75 5.68
N VAL A 18 13.03 6.71 5.30
CA VAL A 18 12.45 6.63 3.97
C VAL A 18 11.09 7.33 4.01
N PRO A 19 10.86 8.37 3.19
CA PRO A 19 9.65 9.19 3.27
C PRO A 19 8.41 8.42 2.79
N VAL A 20 7.27 8.82 3.34
CA VAL A 20 5.95 8.40 2.85
C VAL A 20 5.65 9.14 1.55
N SER A 21 5.22 8.40 0.52
CA SER A 21 4.78 8.95 -0.75
C SER A 21 3.26 9.00 -0.80
N VAL A 22 2.71 10.21 -0.93
CA VAL A 22 1.28 10.44 -1.10
C VAL A 22 1.04 11.06 -2.47
N GLN A 23 0.06 10.52 -3.20
CA GLN A 23 -0.46 11.17 -4.39
C GLN A 23 -1.55 12.14 -3.93
N THR A 24 -1.35 13.42 -4.17
CA THR A 24 -2.35 14.46 -3.89
C THR A 24 -2.36 15.46 -5.04
N SER A 25 -3.55 15.96 -5.38
CA SER A 25 -3.74 17.06 -6.32
C SER A 25 -3.42 18.42 -5.68
N GLU A 26 -3.33 18.48 -4.35
CA GLU A 26 -3.07 19.70 -3.60
C GLU A 26 -1.58 19.97 -3.42
N THR A 27 -1.22 21.25 -3.39
CA THR A 27 0.13 21.65 -2.96
C THR A 27 0.28 21.40 -1.47
N LEU A 28 1.17 20.48 -1.11
CA LEU A 28 1.48 20.21 0.30
C LEU A 28 2.11 21.43 0.96
N THR A 29 1.63 21.76 2.16
CA THR A 29 2.32 22.72 3.03
C THR A 29 3.65 22.13 3.48
N ASP A 30 4.59 23.00 3.87
CA ASP A 30 5.88 22.55 4.41
C ASP A 30 5.70 21.64 5.63
N GLU A 31 4.72 21.94 6.47
CA GLU A 31 4.37 21.16 7.66
C GLU A 31 3.95 19.72 7.31
N LEU A 32 3.10 19.54 6.29
CA LEU A 32 2.69 18.21 5.84
C LEU A 32 3.83 17.47 5.16
N ARG A 33 4.63 18.17 4.35
CA ARG A 33 5.81 17.59 3.71
C ARG A 33 6.80 17.05 4.74
N PHE A 34 7.13 17.83 5.77
CA PHE A 34 7.98 17.38 6.88
C PHE A 34 7.34 16.20 7.64
N ALA A 35 6.02 16.21 7.85
CA ALA A 35 5.35 15.11 8.51
C ALA A 35 5.46 13.79 7.71
N PHE A 36 5.38 13.83 6.37
CA PHE A 36 5.61 12.64 5.52
C PHE A 36 7.06 12.19 5.48
N GLU A 37 8.00 13.14 5.49
CA GLU A 37 9.44 12.86 5.59
C GLU A 37 9.80 12.21 6.94
N ASP A 38 9.12 12.60 8.02
CA ASP A 38 9.40 12.14 9.39
C ASP A 38 8.53 10.95 9.84
N ALA A 39 7.61 10.48 8.99
CA ALA A 39 6.59 9.50 9.39
C ALA A 39 7.20 8.16 9.86
N THR A 40 8.20 7.63 9.16
CA THR A 40 8.88 6.37 9.55
C THR A 40 9.69 6.54 10.84
N LEU A 41 10.23 7.73 11.09
CA LEU A 41 10.95 8.06 12.32
C LEU A 41 9.99 8.13 13.52
N HIS A 42 8.83 8.78 13.35
CA HIS A 42 7.78 8.83 14.37
C HIS A 42 7.23 7.44 14.67
N ALA A 43 6.98 6.62 13.66
CA ALA A 43 6.49 5.26 13.88
C ALA A 43 7.48 4.41 14.67
N PHE A 44 8.78 4.57 14.43
CA PHE A 44 9.80 3.93 15.26
C PHE A 44 9.81 4.46 16.69
N GLU A 45 9.65 5.77 16.91
CA GLU A 45 9.54 6.34 18.26
C GLU A 45 8.32 5.77 19.00
N GLU A 46 7.18 5.58 18.33
CA GLU A 46 6.02 4.91 18.92
C GLU A 46 6.28 3.43 19.26
N VAL A 47 7.07 2.72 18.45
CA VAL A 47 7.52 1.36 18.79
C VAL A 47 8.37 1.37 20.06
N ILE A 48 9.33 2.30 20.18
CA ILE A 48 10.16 2.44 21.38
C ILE A 48 9.32 2.81 22.60
N GLU A 49 8.39 3.76 22.45
CA GLU A 49 7.47 4.15 23.51
C GLU A 49 6.56 2.99 23.93
N ALA A 50 6.05 2.21 22.98
CA ALA A 50 5.26 1.03 23.25
C ALA A 50 6.07 -0.02 24.01
N SER A 51 7.33 -0.27 23.64
CA SER A 51 8.20 -1.21 24.36
C SER A 51 8.33 -0.83 25.84
N VAL A 52 8.58 0.45 26.12
CA VAL A 52 8.68 0.96 27.50
C VAL A 52 7.33 0.91 28.21
N ARG A 53 6.25 1.36 27.56
CA ARG A 53 4.91 1.43 28.14
C ARG A 53 4.36 0.06 28.53
N HIS A 54 4.66 -0.95 27.72
CA HIS A 54 4.22 -2.33 27.95
C HIS A 54 5.17 -3.15 28.83
N ASP A 55 6.29 -2.55 29.28
CA ASP A 55 7.28 -3.18 30.14
C ASP A 55 7.74 -4.53 29.57
N VAL A 56 8.22 -4.48 28.32
CA VAL A 56 8.62 -5.69 27.58
C VAL A 56 10.04 -6.11 27.92
N ASP A 57 10.29 -7.42 27.93
CA ASP A 57 11.61 -7.97 28.20
C ASP A 57 12.60 -7.67 27.05
N PHE A 58 12.09 -7.65 25.81
CA PHE A 58 12.89 -7.31 24.64
C PHE A 58 12.07 -6.75 23.47
N LEU A 59 12.78 -6.07 22.56
CA LEU A 59 12.33 -5.68 21.24
C LEU A 59 12.99 -6.58 20.18
N LEU A 60 12.18 -7.24 19.35
CA LEU A 60 12.62 -8.03 18.21
C LEU A 60 12.46 -7.22 16.91
N LEU A 61 13.57 -6.81 16.31
CA LEU A 61 13.63 -6.15 15.02
C LEU A 61 13.97 -7.16 13.93
N SER A 62 13.01 -7.45 13.05
CA SER A 62 13.08 -8.58 12.12
C SER A 62 13.19 -8.15 10.65
N GLY A 63 14.28 -7.42 10.36
CA GLY A 63 14.69 -7.02 9.01
C GLY A 63 14.19 -5.65 8.56
N ASN A 64 14.99 -5.04 7.67
CA ASN A 64 14.71 -3.77 6.98
C ASN A 64 14.44 -2.61 7.96
N VAL A 65 15.29 -2.46 8.98
CA VAL A 65 15.18 -1.36 9.96
C VAL A 65 15.56 -0.03 9.30
N PHE A 66 16.57 -0.02 8.46
CA PHE A 66 17.00 1.14 7.66
C PHE A 66 17.45 0.69 6.26
N VAL A 67 17.76 1.65 5.39
CA VAL A 67 18.27 1.38 4.04
C VAL A 67 19.73 1.86 3.97
N GLU A 68 20.67 0.91 3.92
CA GLU A 68 22.11 1.20 3.88
C GLU A 68 22.51 1.95 2.61
N ALA A 69 21.85 1.68 1.48
CA ALA A 69 22.10 2.37 0.22
C ALA A 69 21.91 3.90 0.34
N ASP A 70 20.98 4.34 1.19
CA ASP A 70 20.67 5.76 1.40
C ASP A 70 21.69 6.45 2.31
N ARG A 71 22.47 5.67 3.08
CA ARG A 71 23.47 6.16 4.06
C ARG A 71 22.94 7.28 4.97
N SER A 72 21.66 7.20 5.33
CA SER A 72 21.03 8.24 6.15
C SER A 72 21.67 8.34 7.53
N LEU A 73 22.21 9.52 7.83
CA LEU A 73 22.67 9.86 9.18
C LEU A 73 21.49 10.01 10.15
N ARG A 74 20.36 10.56 9.67
CA ARG A 74 19.16 10.77 10.49
C ARG A 74 18.58 9.44 10.96
N ALA A 75 18.51 8.43 10.09
CA ALA A 75 18.12 7.07 10.44
C ALA A 75 19.00 6.48 11.55
N ARG A 76 20.32 6.54 11.39
CA ARG A 76 21.29 5.97 12.36
C ARG A 76 21.23 6.66 13.72
N LEU A 77 21.13 7.99 13.75
CA LEU A 77 21.02 8.75 15.00
C LEU A 77 19.70 8.46 15.72
N THR A 78 18.58 8.39 14.98
CA THR A 78 17.28 8.03 15.55
C THR A 78 17.27 6.62 16.11
N LEU A 79 17.85 5.65 15.37
CA LEU A 79 18.03 4.29 15.84
C LEU A 79 18.83 4.24 17.15
N LEU A 80 20.01 4.87 17.19
CA LEU A 80 20.87 4.91 18.39
C LEU A 80 20.15 5.56 19.57
N LYS A 81 19.42 6.66 19.36
CA LYS A 81 18.62 7.31 20.40
C LYS A 81 17.55 6.34 20.95
N GLY A 82 16.83 5.65 20.07
CA GLY A 82 15.79 4.69 20.44
C GLY A 82 16.32 3.52 21.26
N VAL A 83 17.37 2.85 20.78
CA VAL A 83 17.93 1.67 21.48
C VAL A 83 18.64 2.04 22.79
N ARG A 84 19.25 3.23 22.88
CA ARG A 84 19.81 3.76 24.15
C ARG A 84 18.71 4.00 25.18
N ARG A 85 17.57 4.55 24.75
CA ARG A 85 16.41 4.71 25.63
C ARG A 85 15.93 3.36 26.14
N LEU A 86 15.88 2.33 25.30
CA LEU A 86 15.54 0.97 25.74
C LEU A 86 16.57 0.41 26.74
N ALA A 87 17.85 0.72 26.55
CA ALA A 87 18.91 0.32 27.49
C ALA A 87 18.72 0.94 28.88
N GLU A 88 18.25 2.19 28.97
CA GLU A 88 17.93 2.86 30.24
C GLU A 88 16.78 2.19 31.02
N HIS A 89 15.98 1.39 30.32
CA HIS A 89 14.86 0.61 30.87
C HIS A 89 15.18 -0.89 30.97
N ASP A 90 16.44 -1.29 30.80
CA ASP A 90 16.89 -2.69 30.83
C ASP A 90 16.19 -3.59 29.78
N ILE A 91 15.74 -3.00 28.66
CA ILE A 91 15.07 -3.72 27.57
C ILE A 91 16.11 -4.14 26.52
N GLN A 92 16.22 -5.45 26.28
CA GLN A 92 17.12 -6.00 25.27
C GLN A 92 16.58 -5.77 23.85
N VAL A 93 17.45 -5.59 22.86
CA VAL A 93 17.07 -5.46 21.45
C VAL A 93 17.76 -6.55 20.64
N PHE A 94 16.97 -7.45 20.06
CA PHE A 94 17.45 -8.45 19.12
C PHE A 94 17.19 -7.97 17.70
N VAL A 95 18.24 -7.95 16.89
CA VAL A 95 18.20 -7.45 15.51
C VAL A 95 18.51 -8.59 14.57
N LEU A 96 17.64 -8.76 13.60
CA LEU A 96 17.88 -9.62 12.45
C LEU A 96 18.02 -8.74 11.22
N PRO A 97 19.24 -8.65 10.65
CA PRO A 97 19.48 -7.90 9.42
C PRO A 97 18.57 -8.37 8.29
N GLY A 98 17.99 -7.43 7.56
CA GLY A 98 17.29 -7.67 6.30
C GLY A 98 18.17 -7.35 5.09
N ASP A 99 17.53 -7.28 3.92
CA ASP A 99 18.22 -6.96 2.67
C ASP A 99 18.71 -5.51 2.64
N SER A 100 17.89 -4.60 3.18
CA SER A 100 18.16 -3.16 3.12
C SER A 100 19.19 -2.74 4.16
N ASP A 101 19.34 -3.50 5.24
CA ASP A 101 20.24 -3.26 6.37
C ASP A 101 21.11 -4.49 6.65
N PRO A 102 22.04 -4.84 5.73
CA PRO A 102 22.82 -6.06 5.83
C PRO A 102 23.69 -6.08 7.11
N PRO A 103 24.13 -7.27 7.57
CA PRO A 103 24.85 -7.37 8.84
C PRO A 103 26.12 -6.49 8.92
N GLU A 104 26.78 -6.23 7.80
CA GLU A 104 27.92 -5.32 7.70
C GLU A 104 27.54 -3.87 8.03
N ALA A 105 26.34 -3.44 7.66
CA ALA A 105 25.83 -2.09 7.94
C ALA A 105 25.63 -1.89 9.44
N TRP A 106 25.09 -2.90 10.13
CA TRP A 106 24.95 -2.87 11.58
C TRP A 106 26.30 -2.79 12.31
N ARG A 107 27.30 -3.56 11.87
CA ARG A 107 28.67 -3.50 12.44
C ARG A 107 29.35 -2.15 12.20
N ALA A 108 28.94 -1.41 11.18
CA ALA A 108 29.49 -0.10 10.85
C ALA A 108 28.91 1.04 11.71
N ILE A 109 27.86 0.79 12.51
CA ILE A 109 27.29 1.79 13.41
C ILE A 109 28.21 1.95 14.64
N PRO A 110 28.82 3.12 14.85
CA PRO A 110 29.70 3.34 15.99
C PRO A 110 28.91 3.40 17.30
N GLU A 111 29.52 2.97 18.40
CA GLU A 111 28.98 3.10 19.75
C GLU A 111 27.57 2.50 19.92
N MET A 112 27.33 1.35 19.27
CA MET A 112 26.13 0.56 19.51
C MET A 112 26.08 0.12 20.98
N PRO A 113 24.97 0.34 21.70
CA PRO A 113 24.86 -0.06 23.10
C PRO A 113 24.89 -1.59 23.29
N GLU A 114 25.28 -2.03 24.49
CA GLU A 114 25.43 -3.46 24.83
C GLU A 114 24.09 -4.23 24.87
N ASN A 115 22.96 -3.53 25.02
CA ASN A 115 21.63 -4.14 24.96
C ASN A 115 21.20 -4.52 23.52
N VAL A 116 22.00 -4.23 22.49
CA VAL A 116 21.70 -4.58 21.10
C VAL A 116 22.50 -5.81 20.69
N VAL A 117 21.80 -6.89 20.36
CA VAL A 117 22.38 -8.12 19.84
C VAL A 117 21.94 -8.30 18.39
N VAL A 118 22.91 -8.29 17.48
CA VAL A 118 22.69 -8.56 16.06
C VAL A 118 22.82 -10.06 15.84
N CYS A 119 21.71 -10.72 15.50
CA CYS A 119 21.65 -12.16 15.27
C CYS A 119 22.10 -12.47 13.83
N TYR A 120 23.14 -13.28 13.69
CA TYR A 120 23.66 -13.69 12.38
C TYR A 120 23.17 -15.09 12.04
N SER A 121 22.64 -15.29 10.83
CA SER A 121 22.23 -16.60 10.33
C SER A 121 23.37 -17.59 10.09
N SER A 122 24.62 -17.10 10.13
CA SER A 122 25.82 -17.95 10.13
C SER A 122 26.28 -18.35 11.54
N ASN A 123 25.70 -17.78 12.61
CA ASN A 123 26.05 -18.15 13.97
C ASN A 123 25.41 -19.49 14.32
N PRO A 124 26.20 -20.52 14.67
CA PRO A 124 25.64 -21.82 15.00
C PRO A 124 24.97 -21.90 16.37
N GLU A 125 25.33 -20.99 17.27
CA GLU A 125 24.80 -20.95 18.63
C GLU A 125 23.63 -19.97 18.69
N PRO A 126 22.57 -20.28 19.46
CA PRO A 126 21.45 -19.38 19.61
C PRO A 126 21.84 -18.20 20.50
N GLU A 127 21.26 -17.04 20.24
CA GLU A 127 21.39 -15.91 21.16
C GLU A 127 20.47 -16.14 22.37
N GLU A 128 20.96 -15.83 23.56
CA GLU A 128 20.31 -16.19 24.82
C GLU A 128 19.83 -14.95 25.56
N LEU A 129 18.61 -15.00 26.09
CA LEU A 129 18.07 -14.02 27.02
C LEU A 129 17.93 -14.66 28.40
N TYR A 130 18.56 -14.02 29.39
CA TYR A 130 18.47 -14.41 30.79
C TYR A 130 17.57 -13.46 31.55
N VAL A 131 16.58 -14.00 32.27
CA VAL A 131 15.72 -13.25 33.19
C VAL A 131 16.00 -13.79 34.59
N GLN A 132 16.36 -12.92 35.53
CA GLN A 132 16.71 -13.31 36.92
C GLN A 132 17.72 -14.48 37.01
N ASP A 133 18.80 -14.42 36.22
CA ASP A 133 19.84 -15.47 36.10
C ASP A 133 19.35 -16.84 35.58
N ARG A 134 18.16 -16.89 34.96
CA ARG A 134 17.61 -18.08 34.32
C ARG A 134 17.48 -17.87 32.82
N LEU A 135 17.86 -18.88 32.04
CA LEU A 135 17.69 -18.84 30.59
C LEU A 135 16.19 -18.90 30.27
N ALA A 136 15.64 -17.78 29.81
CA ALA A 136 14.21 -17.61 29.55
C ALA A 136 13.88 -17.81 28.06
N THR A 137 14.67 -17.20 27.17
CA THR A 137 14.47 -17.27 25.71
C THR A 137 15.76 -17.57 24.97
N THR A 138 15.64 -18.31 23.87
CA THR A 138 16.70 -18.52 22.88
C THR A 138 16.22 -18.08 21.50
N LEU A 139 17.10 -17.40 20.75
CA LEU A 139 16.83 -16.93 19.39
C LEU A 139 17.77 -17.62 18.41
N SER A 140 17.21 -18.36 17.45
CA SER A 140 17.94 -19.01 16.36
C SER A 140 17.60 -18.35 15.03
N SER A 141 18.63 -17.99 14.27
CA SER A 141 18.46 -17.30 12.98
C SER A 141 18.77 -18.23 11.82
N SER A 142 17.88 -18.31 10.83
CA SER A 142 18.13 -19.06 9.60
C SER A 142 17.73 -18.27 8.34
N MET A 143 18.30 -18.66 7.20
CA MET A 143 17.91 -18.14 5.89
C MET A 143 17.36 -19.27 5.02
N TRP A 144 16.27 -19.00 4.31
CA TRP A 144 15.74 -19.93 3.32
C TRP A 144 16.30 -19.63 1.93
N PHE A 145 16.69 -20.69 1.22
CA PHE A 145 17.33 -20.60 -0.11
C PHE A 145 16.53 -21.30 -1.24
N GLY A 146 15.32 -21.81 -0.97
CA GLY A 146 14.48 -22.51 -1.95
C GLY A 146 14.29 -24.01 -1.69
N GLU A 147 13.53 -24.70 -2.54
CA GLU A 147 13.34 -26.16 -2.47
C GLU A 147 14.55 -26.93 -3.02
N ALA A 148 15.23 -27.66 -2.13
CA ALA A 148 16.14 -28.80 -2.36
C ALA A 148 17.18 -28.69 -3.50
N ASP A 149 18.42 -28.33 -3.12
CA ASP A 149 19.73 -28.86 -3.59
C ASP A 149 20.90 -27.90 -3.31
N ALA A 150 20.63 -26.72 -2.72
CA ALA A 150 21.68 -25.90 -2.17
C ALA A 150 22.17 -26.52 -0.85
N PHE A 151 23.47 -26.78 -0.74
CA PHE A 151 24.22 -27.16 0.46
C PHE A 151 24.17 -26.07 1.56
N GLY A 152 22.97 -25.63 1.95
CA GLY A 152 22.75 -24.72 3.05
C GLY A 152 22.97 -25.48 4.35
N ILE A 153 24.06 -25.17 5.05
CA ILE A 153 24.25 -25.63 6.42
C ILE A 153 23.09 -25.06 7.24
N ARG A 154 22.09 -25.90 7.55
CA ARG A 154 21.05 -25.59 8.53
C ARG A 154 21.74 -25.58 9.88
N VAL A 155 21.92 -24.40 10.47
CA VAL A 155 22.25 -24.34 11.88
C VAL A 155 21.01 -23.95 12.67
N LEU A 156 20.31 -24.99 13.12
CA LEU A 156 19.36 -24.89 14.20
C LEU A 156 20.05 -25.49 15.41
N ALA A 157 20.20 -24.69 16.47
CA ALA A 157 20.57 -25.24 17.76
C ALA A 157 19.46 -26.21 18.18
N ARG A 158 19.76 -27.52 18.17
CA ARG A 158 18.81 -28.52 18.67
C ARG A 158 18.60 -28.28 20.15
N GLY A 159 17.36 -28.04 20.54
CA GLY A 159 16.99 -27.95 21.94
C GLY A 159 17.37 -29.21 22.72
N THR A 160 17.60 -29.05 24.02
CA THR A 160 17.58 -30.18 24.96
C THR A 160 16.12 -30.60 25.20
N ASP A 161 15.88 -31.83 25.68
CA ASP A 161 14.54 -32.43 25.93
C ASP A 161 13.63 -31.65 26.93
N GLY A 162 14.03 -30.44 27.34
CA GLY A 162 13.28 -29.54 28.21
C GLY A 162 12.24 -28.70 27.45
N ILE A 163 11.14 -28.39 28.15
CA ILE A 163 10.07 -27.46 27.71
C ILE A 163 10.56 -26.00 27.71
N GLN A 164 11.67 -25.71 28.39
CA GLN A 164 12.34 -24.41 28.48
C GLN A 164 13.73 -24.48 27.82
N PRO A 165 14.28 -23.37 27.31
CA PRO A 165 13.70 -22.01 27.25
C PRO A 165 12.61 -21.86 26.17
N PHE A 166 11.92 -20.71 26.12
CA PHE A 166 11.10 -20.32 24.97
C PHE A 166 11.98 -20.14 23.74
N ARG A 167 11.59 -20.73 22.61
CA ARG A 167 12.43 -20.82 21.41
C ARG A 167 11.82 -20.02 20.28
N ILE A 168 12.57 -19.02 19.84
CA ILE A 168 12.24 -18.17 18.71
C ILE A 168 13.14 -18.55 17.55
N GLY A 169 12.55 -18.99 16.45
CA GLY A 169 13.25 -19.06 15.18
C GLY A 169 12.96 -17.82 14.36
N VAL A 170 13.91 -17.43 13.52
CA VAL A 170 13.69 -16.35 12.56
C VAL A 170 14.06 -16.81 11.17
N VAL A 171 13.21 -16.47 10.21
CA VAL A 171 13.34 -16.91 8.82
C VAL A 171 13.20 -15.74 7.88
N SER A 172 14.18 -15.63 6.99
CA SER A 172 14.16 -14.72 5.86
C SER A 172 14.05 -15.46 4.53
N LYS A 173 13.14 -14.98 3.66
CA LYS A 173 13.00 -15.41 2.25
C LYS A 173 13.90 -14.64 1.29
N ALA A 174 14.63 -13.66 1.80
CA ALA A 174 15.01 -12.52 0.98
C ALA A 174 16.00 -12.89 -0.14
N LYS A 175 16.94 -13.81 0.14
CA LYS A 175 17.84 -14.38 -0.88
C LYS A 175 17.13 -15.20 -1.95
N TYR A 176 16.07 -15.93 -1.60
CA TYR A 176 15.27 -16.66 -2.58
C TYR A 176 14.52 -15.69 -3.50
N GLU A 177 13.94 -14.63 -2.94
CA GLU A 177 13.29 -13.59 -3.75
C GLU A 177 14.26 -12.84 -4.64
N GLU A 178 15.44 -12.51 -4.13
CA GLU A 178 16.51 -11.88 -4.89
C GLU A 178 16.95 -12.79 -6.05
N ALA A 179 17.20 -14.07 -5.80
CA ALA A 179 17.53 -15.04 -6.83
C ALA A 179 16.42 -15.14 -7.90
N ARG A 180 15.14 -15.11 -7.49
CA ARG A 180 14.00 -15.13 -8.41
C ARG A 180 13.91 -13.83 -9.22
N ARG A 181 14.17 -12.67 -8.62
CA ARG A 181 14.26 -11.37 -9.31
C ARG A 181 15.42 -11.35 -10.30
N MET A 182 16.61 -11.80 -9.91
CA MET A 182 17.76 -11.90 -10.80
C MET A 182 17.51 -12.87 -11.95
N ALA A 183 16.87 -14.02 -11.69
CA ALA A 183 16.48 -14.96 -12.73
C ALA A 183 15.44 -14.36 -13.69
N ALA A 184 14.45 -13.62 -13.18
CA ALA A 184 13.47 -12.91 -14.00
C ALA A 184 14.12 -11.79 -14.83
N MET A 185 15.03 -11.00 -14.24
CA MET A 185 15.80 -9.99 -14.95
C MET A 185 16.69 -10.62 -16.02
N ALA A 186 17.38 -11.70 -15.71
CA ALA A 186 18.22 -12.44 -16.66
C ALA A 186 17.39 -13.04 -17.80
N ALA A 187 16.21 -13.60 -17.49
CA ALA A 187 15.27 -14.07 -18.50
C ALA A 187 14.80 -12.92 -19.40
N SER A 188 14.44 -11.77 -18.84
CA SER A 188 14.07 -10.58 -19.62
C SER A 188 15.24 -10.00 -20.43
N ALA A 189 16.47 -10.06 -19.92
CA ALA A 189 17.67 -9.55 -20.59
C ALA A 189 18.19 -10.51 -21.68
N SER A 190 17.95 -11.81 -21.54
CA SER A 190 18.28 -12.82 -22.53
C SER A 190 17.45 -12.68 -23.81
N ASP A 191 16.28 -12.03 -23.74
CA ASP A 191 15.42 -11.73 -24.89
C ASP A 191 15.89 -10.49 -25.69
N GLU A 192 16.70 -9.60 -25.09
CA GLU A 192 17.33 -8.46 -25.78
C GLU A 192 18.68 -8.80 -26.45
N THR A 193 19.28 -9.97 -26.16
CA THR A 193 20.62 -10.32 -26.69
C THR A 193 20.75 -11.71 -27.35
N LEU A 194 19.71 -12.56 -27.38
CA LEU A 194 19.75 -13.86 -28.06
C LEU A 194 18.77 -13.95 -29.24
N THR A 195 19.07 -13.22 -30.32
CA THR A 195 18.74 -13.65 -31.69
C THR A 195 19.95 -14.19 -32.46
N ALA A 196 21.06 -14.50 -31.78
CA ALA A 196 22.14 -15.26 -32.39
C ALA A 196 22.86 -16.17 -31.38
N SER A 197 22.79 -17.47 -31.67
CA SER A 197 23.71 -18.53 -31.23
C SER A 197 23.44 -19.19 -29.87
N LEU A 198 22.44 -20.07 -29.81
CA LEU A 198 22.43 -21.23 -28.90
C LEU A 198 23.02 -22.45 -29.62
N LEU A 199 24.36 -22.48 -29.75
CA LEU A 199 25.11 -23.69 -30.11
C LEU A 199 26.32 -23.81 -29.20
N ASN A 200 26.40 -24.92 -28.46
CA ASN A 200 27.60 -25.28 -27.72
C ASN A 200 28.69 -25.72 -28.74
N VAL A 201 29.67 -24.84 -28.99
CA VAL A 201 30.69 -25.01 -30.06
C VAL A 201 31.60 -26.23 -29.83
N ALA A 202 31.64 -26.79 -28.63
CA ALA A 202 32.48 -27.95 -28.31
C ALA A 202 31.77 -29.31 -28.44
N SER A 203 30.45 -29.39 -28.31
CA SER A 203 29.72 -30.67 -28.26
C SER A 203 28.55 -30.81 -29.22
N GLY A 204 28.07 -29.72 -29.82
CA GLY A 204 26.93 -29.76 -30.75
C GLY A 204 25.59 -30.16 -30.12
N GLU A 205 25.52 -30.34 -28.80
CA GLU A 205 24.27 -30.65 -28.09
C GLU A 205 23.51 -29.39 -27.68
N GLN A 206 22.20 -29.46 -27.85
CA GLN A 206 21.23 -28.44 -27.46
C GLN A 206 21.00 -28.54 -25.94
N LEU A 207 21.30 -27.47 -25.20
CA LEU A 207 20.97 -27.42 -23.78
C LEU A 207 19.45 -27.27 -23.63
N ASN A 208 18.80 -28.28 -23.06
CA ASN A 208 17.41 -28.16 -22.65
C ASN A 208 17.31 -27.07 -21.57
N GLY A 209 16.40 -26.11 -21.76
CA GLY A 209 16.09 -25.09 -20.76
C GLY A 209 15.65 -25.71 -19.43
N PRO A 210 15.67 -24.95 -18.32
CA PRO A 210 15.19 -25.44 -17.04
C PRO A 210 13.77 -25.97 -17.22
N GLN A 211 13.58 -27.26 -16.98
CA GLN A 211 12.26 -27.86 -16.98
C GLN A 211 11.45 -27.21 -15.87
N SER A 212 10.24 -26.77 -16.20
CA SER A 212 9.22 -26.39 -15.22
C SER A 212 9.12 -27.49 -14.16
N PRO A 213 8.96 -27.17 -12.87
CA PRO A 213 8.82 -28.18 -11.84
C PRO A 213 7.66 -29.09 -12.22
N VAL A 214 7.95 -30.39 -12.29
CA VAL A 214 6.93 -31.42 -12.47
C VAL A 214 6.03 -31.35 -11.24
N GLU A 215 4.74 -31.04 -11.43
CA GLU A 215 3.72 -31.19 -10.39
C GLU A 215 3.72 -32.64 -9.90
N SER A 216 4.39 -32.90 -8.77
CA SER A 216 4.23 -34.15 -8.05
C SER A 216 2.87 -34.13 -7.37
N ALA A 217 1.99 -35.00 -7.85
CA ALA A 217 0.64 -35.22 -7.34
C ALA A 217 0.62 -35.97 -5.99
N ASP A 218 1.22 -35.37 -4.95
CA ASP A 218 0.95 -35.75 -3.56
C ASP A 218 0.14 -34.63 -2.90
N ASP A 219 -1.17 -34.80 -2.97
CA ASP A 219 -2.23 -33.97 -2.38
C ASP A 219 -2.29 -34.21 -0.86
N GLU A 220 -1.25 -33.81 -0.13
CA GLU A 220 -1.37 -33.58 1.31
C GLU A 220 -1.75 -32.11 1.53
N SER A 221 -3.06 -31.87 1.67
CA SER A 221 -3.62 -30.56 1.98
C SER A 221 -2.96 -29.98 3.25
N THR A 222 -2.00 -29.07 3.09
CA THR A 222 -1.43 -28.32 4.21
C THR A 222 -2.54 -27.47 4.82
N ARG A 223 -3.09 -27.89 5.95
CA ARG A 223 -4.10 -27.10 6.67
C ARG A 223 -3.43 -25.84 7.21
N VAL A 224 -3.69 -24.70 6.57
CA VAL A 224 -3.24 -23.38 7.03
C VAL A 224 -4.38 -22.67 7.72
N TRP A 225 -4.20 -22.37 9.00
CA TRP A 225 -5.13 -21.55 9.78
C TRP A 225 -4.61 -20.13 9.78
N ARG A 226 -5.13 -19.28 8.88
CA ARG A 226 -4.84 -17.85 8.91
C ARG A 226 -5.77 -17.18 9.92
N SER A 227 -5.18 -16.51 10.92
CA SER A 227 -5.96 -15.62 11.78
C SER A 227 -6.24 -14.34 11.00
N ILE A 228 -7.49 -13.90 10.99
CA ILE A 228 -7.79 -12.47 10.81
C ILE A 228 -7.48 -11.80 12.15
N ASP A 229 -7.01 -10.55 12.12
CA ASP A 229 -6.71 -9.75 13.30
C ASP A 229 -7.97 -9.61 14.17
N THR A 230 -8.14 -10.51 15.13
CA THR A 230 -9.16 -10.37 16.18
C THR A 230 -8.60 -9.45 17.26
N GLU A 231 -9.39 -8.49 17.74
CA GLU A 231 -9.02 -7.59 18.86
C GLU A 231 -8.52 -8.36 20.10
N SER A 232 -8.90 -9.63 20.28
CA SER A 232 -8.49 -10.45 21.41
C SER A 232 -7.08 -11.07 21.27
N GLY A 233 -6.51 -11.18 20.07
CA GLY A 233 -5.17 -11.79 19.84
C GLY A 233 -5.03 -13.26 20.28
N GLU A 234 -6.14 -13.95 20.50
CA GLU A 234 -6.21 -15.33 21.00
C GLU A 234 -6.06 -16.36 19.86
N VAL A 235 -5.66 -17.59 20.21
CA VAL A 235 -5.61 -18.72 19.28
C VAL A 235 -7.02 -18.99 18.71
N PRO A 236 -7.21 -19.05 17.38
CA PRO A 236 -8.50 -19.38 16.79
C PRO A 236 -9.00 -20.74 17.30
N ARG A 237 -10.28 -20.82 17.72
CA ARG A 237 -10.87 -22.09 18.16
C ARG A 237 -10.92 -23.07 16.99
N LYS A 238 -10.38 -24.28 17.18
CA LYS A 238 -10.42 -25.36 16.19
C LYS A 238 -11.88 -25.64 15.81
N ALA A 239 -12.24 -25.42 14.54
CA ALA A 239 -13.58 -25.72 14.06
C ALA A 239 -13.85 -27.23 14.23
N ASP A 240 -14.89 -27.57 15.00
CA ASP A 240 -15.26 -28.95 15.27
C ASP A 240 -15.61 -29.62 13.93
N THR A 241 -14.92 -30.71 13.58
CA THR A 241 -15.06 -31.42 12.28
C THR A 241 -16.38 -32.20 12.16
N GLY A 242 -17.44 -31.73 12.81
CA GLY A 242 -18.79 -32.23 12.68
C GLY A 242 -19.48 -31.60 11.48
N ARG A 243 -19.58 -32.35 10.38
CA ARG A 243 -20.41 -32.06 9.19
C ARG A 243 -21.62 -31.16 9.49
N ARG A 244 -21.53 -29.88 9.14
CA ARG A 244 -22.66 -28.98 8.88
C ARG A 244 -22.16 -27.77 8.11
N ASN A 245 -22.70 -27.60 6.90
CA ASN A 245 -22.57 -26.44 5.99
C ASN A 245 -21.79 -25.25 6.57
N ILE A 246 -20.49 -25.21 6.25
CA ILE A 246 -19.60 -24.10 6.57
C ILE A 246 -20.06 -22.91 5.73
N LYS A 247 -20.87 -22.02 6.31
CA LYS A 247 -20.81 -20.61 5.92
C LYS A 247 -19.39 -20.17 6.26
N ARG A 248 -18.62 -19.74 5.24
CA ARG A 248 -17.29 -19.12 5.39
C ARG A 248 -17.29 -18.19 6.61
N SER A 249 -16.81 -18.68 7.74
CA SER A 249 -16.62 -17.88 8.93
C SER A 249 -15.34 -17.11 8.72
N LEU A 250 -15.45 -15.79 8.67
CA LEU A 250 -14.35 -14.83 8.52
C LEU A 250 -13.19 -15.05 9.52
N GLU A 251 -13.33 -15.88 10.55
CA GLU A 251 -12.30 -16.10 11.57
C GLU A 251 -11.21 -17.12 11.17
N THR A 252 -11.43 -17.91 10.11
CA THR A 252 -10.48 -18.93 9.61
C THR A 252 -10.61 -19.06 8.09
N LEU A 253 -9.65 -18.52 7.35
CA LEU A 253 -9.56 -18.75 5.91
C LEU A 253 -8.78 -20.04 5.65
N GLU A 254 -9.47 -21.11 5.22
CA GLU A 254 -8.85 -22.18 4.45
C GLU A 254 -8.48 -21.59 3.07
N ALA A 255 -7.20 -21.28 2.86
CA ALA A 255 -6.72 -20.73 1.59
C ALA A 255 -6.65 -21.85 0.54
N GLY A 256 -7.32 -21.65 -0.61
CA GLY A 256 -7.15 -22.51 -1.78
C GLY A 256 -5.90 -22.13 -2.60
N PRO A 257 -5.50 -22.94 -3.60
CA PRO A 257 -4.33 -22.67 -4.44
C PRO A 257 -4.39 -21.33 -5.19
N SER A 258 -5.59 -20.79 -5.43
CA SER A 258 -5.82 -19.49 -6.09
C SER A 258 -5.75 -18.28 -5.15
N ASP A 259 -5.75 -18.50 -3.83
CA ASP A 259 -5.70 -17.47 -2.79
C ASP A 259 -4.29 -17.36 -2.16
N ALA A 260 -3.30 -18.01 -2.78
CA ALA A 260 -1.93 -18.04 -2.28
C ALA A 260 -1.31 -16.64 -2.36
N HIS A 261 -1.17 -15.99 -1.19
CA HIS A 261 -0.23 -14.89 -1.03
C HIS A 261 1.17 -15.36 -1.47
N PRO A 262 2.03 -14.54 -2.10
CA PRO A 262 3.40 -14.94 -2.46
C PRO A 262 4.22 -15.48 -1.26
N SER A 263 3.77 -15.22 -0.03
CA SER A 263 4.31 -15.76 1.22
C SER A 263 3.98 -17.24 1.49
N LEU A 264 3.04 -17.84 0.76
CA LEU A 264 2.54 -19.21 0.95
C LEU A 264 3.03 -20.20 -0.12
N ASP A 265 4.21 -19.96 -0.70
CA ASP A 265 4.92 -20.96 -1.50
C ASP A 265 4.93 -22.31 -0.76
N PRO A 266 4.41 -23.41 -1.35
CA PRO A 266 4.28 -24.69 -0.66
C PRO A 266 5.62 -25.22 -0.12
N GLY A 267 6.71 -24.98 -0.86
CA GLY A 267 8.06 -25.36 -0.45
C GLY A 267 8.58 -24.55 0.72
N PHE A 268 8.29 -23.24 0.73
CA PHE A 268 8.55 -22.41 1.90
C PHE A 268 7.75 -22.88 3.12
N MET A 269 6.48 -23.22 2.95
CA MET A 269 5.63 -23.66 4.05
C MET A 269 6.12 -24.99 4.63
N ARG A 270 6.53 -25.93 3.79
CA ARG A 270 7.19 -27.16 4.24
C ARG A 270 8.48 -26.88 5.00
N TYR A 271 9.30 -25.94 4.52
CA TYR A 271 10.51 -25.50 5.24
C TYR A 271 10.19 -24.92 6.62
N VAL A 272 9.17 -24.08 6.71
CA VAL A 272 8.68 -23.49 7.97
C VAL A 272 8.19 -24.56 8.94
N ASP A 273 7.39 -25.51 8.47
CA ASP A 273 6.86 -26.60 9.29
C ASP A 273 8.01 -27.53 9.77
N GLU A 274 8.98 -27.84 8.90
CA GLU A 274 10.22 -28.56 9.28
C GLU A 274 11.02 -27.80 10.34
N MET A 275 11.13 -26.48 10.23
CA MET A 275 11.87 -25.66 11.21
C MET A 275 11.20 -25.64 12.58
N LEU A 276 9.86 -25.49 12.60
CA LEU A 276 9.09 -25.56 13.84
C LEU A 276 9.31 -26.91 14.52
N HIS A 277 9.28 -28.00 13.75
CA HIS A 277 9.47 -29.36 14.23
C HIS A 277 10.89 -29.65 14.72
N ASP A 278 11.87 -29.53 13.82
CA ASP A 278 13.27 -29.90 14.07
C ASP A 278 13.93 -29.00 15.11
N GLY A 279 13.56 -27.71 15.12
CA GLY A 279 14.02 -26.73 16.10
C GLY A 279 13.21 -26.72 17.40
N GLN A 280 12.07 -27.44 17.44
CA GLN A 280 11.10 -27.38 18.53
C GLN A 280 10.75 -25.93 18.90
N LEU A 281 10.48 -25.11 17.89
CA LEU A 281 10.30 -23.67 18.05
C LEU A 281 8.88 -23.35 18.51
N ASN A 282 8.75 -22.43 19.46
CA ASN A 282 7.45 -21.97 19.92
C ASN A 282 6.92 -20.83 19.02
N PHE A 283 7.82 -20.00 18.52
CA PHE A 283 7.51 -18.83 17.71
C PHE A 283 8.49 -18.73 16.53
N LEU A 284 7.97 -18.44 15.34
CA LEU A 284 8.75 -18.22 14.14
C LEU A 284 8.50 -16.80 13.61
N ALA A 285 9.49 -15.93 13.73
CA ALA A 285 9.45 -14.60 13.16
C ALA A 285 9.75 -14.67 11.65
N LEU A 286 8.82 -14.22 10.84
CA LEU A 286 8.99 -14.08 9.39
C LEU A 286 9.44 -12.65 9.07
N THR A 287 10.56 -12.52 8.35
CA THR A 287 11.09 -11.22 7.92
C THR A 287 10.66 -10.88 6.50
N GLY A 288 10.49 -9.59 6.19
CA GLY A 288 10.43 -9.08 4.81
C GLY A 288 9.03 -8.90 4.22
N GLU A 289 7.98 -9.46 4.82
CA GLU A 289 6.60 -9.20 4.36
C GLU A 289 6.10 -7.85 4.88
N LEU A 290 5.53 -7.03 4.00
CA LEU A 290 4.94 -5.73 4.38
C LEU A 290 3.57 -5.89 5.05
N ALA A 291 2.86 -6.96 4.71
CA ALA A 291 1.56 -7.29 5.28
C ALA A 291 1.71 -8.11 6.57
N ARG A 292 0.96 -7.72 7.60
CA ARG A 292 0.86 -8.49 8.84
C ARG A 292 0.25 -9.87 8.56
N THR A 293 0.88 -10.92 9.06
CA THR A 293 0.46 -12.30 8.85
C THR A 293 0.70 -13.16 10.09
N THR A 294 -0.31 -13.91 10.54
CA THR A 294 -0.18 -14.88 11.64
C THR A 294 -0.74 -16.22 11.22
N LEU A 295 0.09 -17.25 11.30
CA LEU A 295 -0.25 -18.64 10.98
C LEU A 295 -0.07 -19.49 12.24
N TRP A 296 -1.17 -20.02 12.75
CA TRP A 296 -1.14 -20.92 13.91
C TRP A 296 -0.91 -22.35 13.46
N ARG A 297 0.04 -23.03 14.12
CA ARG A 297 0.41 -24.43 13.89
C ARG A 297 0.23 -25.25 15.16
N ASP A 298 0.16 -26.57 15.01
CA ASP A 298 0.08 -27.47 16.17
C ASP A 298 1.35 -27.39 17.04
N GLU A 299 2.50 -27.07 16.44
CA GLU A 299 3.82 -27.05 17.11
C GLU A 299 4.28 -25.64 17.56
N GLY A 300 3.67 -24.58 17.04
CA GLY A 300 4.06 -23.20 17.33
C GLY A 300 3.26 -22.17 16.53
N VAL A 301 3.74 -20.93 16.48
CA VAL A 301 3.12 -19.85 15.68
C VAL A 301 4.14 -19.22 14.75
N VAL A 302 3.71 -18.92 13.53
CA VAL A 302 4.48 -18.16 12.55
C VAL A 302 3.88 -16.77 12.47
N HIS A 303 4.72 -15.74 12.60
CA HIS A 303 4.22 -14.37 12.64
C HIS A 303 5.13 -13.39 11.90
N CYS A 304 4.51 -12.52 11.10
CA CYS A 304 5.09 -11.30 10.57
C CYS A 304 4.27 -10.11 11.06
N PRO A 305 4.89 -9.09 11.70
CA PRO A 305 4.17 -7.93 12.20
C PRO A 305 3.75 -6.98 11.07
N GLY A 306 4.36 -7.08 9.89
CA GLY A 306 4.18 -6.14 8.78
C GLY A 306 5.06 -4.90 8.90
N THR A 307 4.71 -3.84 8.18
CA THR A 307 5.38 -2.54 8.25
C THR A 307 4.85 -1.68 9.41
N THR A 308 5.72 -0.95 10.10
CA THR A 308 5.32 -0.03 11.19
C THR A 308 4.74 1.28 10.67
N GLN A 309 5.14 1.68 9.46
CA GLN A 309 4.58 2.81 8.71
C GLN A 309 4.54 2.41 7.23
N PRO A 310 3.36 2.27 6.61
CA PRO A 310 3.29 2.11 5.16
C PRO A 310 3.78 3.40 4.50
N ARG A 311 4.50 3.28 3.39
CA ARG A 311 4.98 4.42 2.61
C ARG A 311 4.11 4.75 1.40
N SER A 312 3.14 3.89 1.10
CA SER A 312 2.12 4.13 0.09
C SER A 312 0.91 3.23 0.36
N GLN A 313 -0.23 3.55 -0.26
CA GLN A 313 -1.45 2.74 -0.20
C GLN A 313 -1.24 1.29 -0.68
N MET A 314 -0.23 1.05 -1.53
CA MET A 314 0.08 -0.28 -2.06
C MET A 314 0.75 -1.20 -1.04
N GLU A 315 1.35 -0.64 0.04
CA GLU A 315 2.04 -1.44 1.05
C GLU A 315 1.08 -1.96 2.13
N ALA A 316 0.30 -1.07 2.74
CA ALA A 316 -0.74 -1.37 3.72
C ALA A 316 -1.62 -0.14 3.97
N SER A 317 -2.83 -0.34 4.54
CA SER A 317 -3.72 0.77 4.92
C SER A 317 -3.28 1.50 6.21
N GLY A 318 -2.47 0.84 7.03
CA GLY A 318 -1.91 1.36 8.27
C GLY A 318 -0.78 0.45 8.75
N GLY A 319 -0.02 0.91 9.75
CA GLY A 319 1.19 0.27 10.22
C GLY A 319 1.14 -0.03 11.71
N ALA A 320 1.72 -1.18 12.08
CA ALA A 320 1.72 -1.66 13.44
C ALA A 320 2.98 -2.47 13.75
N CYS A 321 3.27 -2.60 15.04
CA CYS A 321 4.08 -3.68 15.57
C CYS A 321 3.19 -4.67 16.35
N SER A 322 3.74 -5.81 16.74
CA SER A 322 2.98 -6.80 17.51
C SER A 322 3.52 -6.94 18.92
N LEU A 323 2.64 -6.81 19.90
CA LEU A 323 2.93 -7.17 21.28
C LEU A 323 2.61 -8.66 21.46
N VAL A 324 3.65 -9.43 21.76
CA VAL A 324 3.57 -10.87 22.02
C VAL A 324 3.70 -11.11 23.52
N GLU A 325 2.72 -11.79 24.09
CA GLU A 325 2.74 -12.21 25.49
C GLU A 325 2.80 -13.73 25.55
N VAL A 326 3.69 -14.27 26.39
CA VAL A 326 3.85 -15.70 26.64
C VAL A 326 3.53 -15.97 28.11
N SER A 327 2.59 -16.86 28.37
CA SER A 327 2.18 -17.23 29.72
C SER A 327 3.09 -18.29 30.35
N GLU A 328 2.92 -18.56 31.65
CA GLU A 328 3.58 -19.67 32.36
C GLU A 328 3.29 -21.06 31.74
N THR A 329 2.20 -21.20 30.99
CA THR A 329 1.84 -22.45 30.31
C THR A 329 2.42 -22.53 28.89
N GLY A 330 3.05 -21.46 28.40
CA GLY A 330 3.54 -21.35 27.02
C GLY A 330 2.46 -20.91 26.03
N GLU A 331 1.31 -20.46 26.54
CA GLU A 331 0.26 -19.90 25.69
C GLU A 331 0.73 -18.54 25.14
N ILE A 332 0.63 -18.37 23.82
CA ILE A 332 1.06 -17.17 23.12
C ILE A 332 -0.18 -16.34 22.79
N ARG A 333 -0.13 -15.05 23.12
CA ARG A 333 -1.10 -14.05 22.70
C ARG A 333 -0.40 -13.01 21.84
N ILE A 334 -0.97 -12.69 20.67
CA ILE A 334 -0.39 -11.71 19.76
C ILE A 334 -1.40 -10.60 19.50
N SER A 335 -1.11 -9.41 20.01
CA SER A 335 -1.94 -8.22 19.82
C SER A 335 -1.25 -7.19 18.93
N SER A 336 -2.04 -6.40 18.19
CA SER A 336 -1.51 -5.33 17.35
C SER A 336 -1.33 -4.07 18.18
N VAL A 337 -0.21 -3.38 18.00
CA VAL A 337 0.08 -2.07 18.56
C VAL A 337 0.26 -1.09 17.41
N ASP A 338 -0.69 -0.19 17.28
CA ASP A 338 -0.70 0.86 16.26
C ASP A 338 0.54 1.75 16.35
N SER A 339 1.22 1.94 15.22
CA SER A 339 2.47 2.73 15.16
C SER A 339 2.50 3.76 14.04
N SER A 340 1.67 3.63 13.00
CA SER A 340 1.69 4.58 11.89
C SER A 340 1.05 5.91 12.27
N CYS A 341 1.70 6.99 11.89
CA CYS A 341 1.14 8.33 12.01
C CYS A 341 0.41 8.77 10.73
N VAL A 342 0.70 8.11 9.60
CA VAL A 342 0.06 8.33 8.31
C VAL A 342 -0.65 7.05 7.88
N ASP A 343 -1.96 7.15 7.67
CA ASP A 343 -2.84 6.02 7.34
C ASP A 343 -3.64 6.29 6.06
N TRP A 344 -4.01 5.23 5.34
CA TRP A 344 -4.84 5.30 4.14
C TRP A 344 -6.23 4.77 4.44
N LYS A 345 -7.24 5.58 4.13
CA LYS A 345 -8.65 5.22 4.26
C LYS A 345 -9.31 5.24 2.89
N GLN A 346 -9.82 4.10 2.46
CA GLN A 346 -10.59 3.99 1.22
C GLN A 346 -12.08 3.89 1.57
N ILE A 347 -12.86 4.89 1.15
CA ILE A 347 -14.27 5.00 1.51
C ILE A 347 -15.11 5.09 0.24
N GLU A 348 -15.96 4.09 0.04
CA GLU A 348 -16.92 4.10 -1.07
C GLU A 348 -18.20 4.86 -0.68
N VAL A 349 -18.67 5.71 -1.58
CA VAL A 349 -19.88 6.51 -1.43
C VAL A 349 -20.77 6.32 -2.64
N THR A 350 -21.99 5.84 -2.42
CA THR A 350 -23.02 5.82 -3.45
C THR A 350 -23.70 7.18 -3.55
N VAL A 351 -23.65 7.80 -4.72
CA VAL A 351 -24.27 9.08 -5.05
C VAL A 351 -25.65 8.83 -5.64
N ALA A 352 -26.68 9.32 -4.95
CA ALA A 352 -28.07 9.24 -5.43
C ALA A 352 -28.34 10.32 -6.49
N SER A 353 -29.40 10.15 -7.28
CA SER A 353 -29.83 11.15 -8.25
C SER A 353 -30.14 12.49 -7.58
N HIS A 354 -29.70 13.58 -8.22
CA HIS A 354 -29.87 14.96 -7.74
C HIS A 354 -29.19 15.24 -6.38
N THR A 355 -28.12 14.51 -6.05
CA THR A 355 -27.32 14.79 -4.85
C THR A 355 -26.56 16.10 -5.03
N ASN A 356 -26.79 17.07 -4.15
CA ASN A 356 -26.04 18.32 -4.13
C ASN A 356 -24.78 18.25 -3.24
N LEU A 357 -23.92 19.27 -3.38
CA LEU A 357 -22.65 19.39 -2.68
C LEU A 357 -22.77 19.26 -1.14
N SER A 358 -23.72 19.96 -0.52
CA SER A 358 -23.90 19.93 0.93
C SER A 358 -24.32 18.55 1.43
N SER A 359 -25.20 17.86 0.70
CA SER A 359 -25.66 16.52 1.05
C SER A 359 -24.54 15.50 1.00
N ILE A 360 -23.70 15.53 -0.06
CA ILE A 360 -22.59 14.58 -0.19
C ILE A 360 -21.50 14.85 0.87
N LEU A 361 -21.19 16.11 1.17
CA LEU A 361 -20.22 16.46 2.23
C LEU A 361 -20.70 16.01 3.61
N GLN A 362 -22.01 16.17 3.90
CA GLN A 362 -22.58 15.66 5.14
C GLN A 362 -22.49 14.11 5.22
N GLN A 363 -22.73 13.42 4.10
CA GLN A 363 -22.58 11.96 4.03
C GLN A 363 -21.12 11.53 4.24
N MET A 364 -20.18 12.18 3.56
CA MET A 364 -18.73 11.95 3.73
C MET A 364 -18.30 12.17 5.17
N LYS A 365 -18.70 13.29 5.79
CA LYS A 365 -18.44 13.58 7.20
C LYS A 365 -18.97 12.50 8.13
N THR A 366 -20.18 12.00 7.87
CA THR A 366 -20.79 10.93 8.67
C THR A 366 -19.97 9.64 8.59
N LEU A 367 -19.48 9.30 7.39
CA LEU A 367 -18.63 8.13 7.18
C LEU A 367 -17.27 8.28 7.89
N LEU A 368 -16.64 9.45 7.81
CA LEU A 368 -15.39 9.75 8.53
C LEU A 368 -15.53 9.59 10.05
N LEU A 369 -16.62 10.13 10.62
CA LEU A 369 -16.90 10.02 12.06
C LEU A 369 -17.19 8.58 12.51
N GLY A 370 -17.59 7.71 11.58
CA GLY A 370 -17.78 6.28 11.84
C GLY A 370 -16.49 5.47 11.91
N LEU A 371 -15.38 6.00 11.40
CA LEU A 371 -14.08 5.35 11.47
C LEU A 371 -13.47 5.49 12.87
N LYS A 372 -12.80 4.45 13.34
CA LYS A 372 -12.04 4.45 14.61
C LYS A 372 -10.58 4.78 14.33
N PRO A 373 -10.05 5.91 14.84
CA PRO A 373 -8.63 6.21 14.68
C PRO A 373 -7.71 5.36 15.56
N GLY A 374 -6.59 4.94 14.98
CA GLY A 374 -5.47 4.30 15.66
C GLY A 374 -4.77 5.26 16.62
N ALA A 375 -4.13 4.76 17.67
CA ALA A 375 -3.55 5.59 18.73
C ALA A 375 -2.44 6.54 18.23
N ALA A 376 -1.72 6.18 17.17
CA ALA A 376 -0.65 6.97 16.57
C ALA A 376 -1.11 7.87 15.41
N ASP A 377 -2.34 7.71 14.91
CA ASP A 377 -2.90 8.48 13.80
C ASP A 377 -2.72 10.01 13.97
N ARG A 378 -2.11 10.63 12.96
CA ARG A 378 -1.96 12.09 12.83
C ARG A 378 -2.47 12.61 11.48
N ILE A 379 -2.30 11.84 10.42
CA ILE A 379 -2.70 12.19 9.06
C ILE A 379 -3.41 11.01 8.41
N TRP A 380 -4.56 11.24 7.80
CA TRP A 380 -5.19 10.28 6.90
C TRP A 380 -5.16 10.77 5.47
N SER A 381 -4.69 9.92 4.57
CA SER A 381 -4.96 10.02 3.14
C SER A 381 -6.28 9.28 2.88
N VAL A 382 -7.34 10.04 2.61
CA VAL A 382 -8.69 9.53 2.42
C VAL A 382 -9.02 9.51 0.93
N GLN A 383 -9.08 8.31 0.36
CA GLN A 383 -9.53 8.08 -1.01
C GLN A 383 -11.03 7.82 -1.02
N TRP A 384 -11.77 8.78 -1.59
CA TRP A 384 -13.21 8.71 -1.79
C TRP A 384 -13.52 8.05 -3.14
N ILE A 385 -14.24 6.94 -3.12
CA ILE A 385 -14.70 6.27 -4.34
C ILE A 385 -16.18 6.59 -4.53
N LEU A 386 -16.48 7.53 -5.43
CA LEU A 386 -17.84 7.94 -5.72
C LEU A 386 -18.45 7.05 -6.81
N ARG A 387 -19.54 6.36 -6.50
CA ARG A 387 -20.31 5.55 -7.47
C ARG A 387 -21.71 6.14 -7.66
N GLY A 388 -22.09 6.43 -8.89
CA GLY A 388 -23.37 7.09 -9.19
C GLY A 388 -23.61 7.21 -10.69
N ALA A 389 -24.73 7.80 -11.07
CA ALA A 389 -24.95 8.13 -12.49
C ALA A 389 -23.95 9.21 -12.91
N LEU A 390 -23.48 9.13 -14.16
CA LEU A 390 -22.47 10.06 -14.67
C LEU A 390 -22.89 11.55 -14.56
N PRO A 391 -24.14 11.95 -14.86
CA PRO A 391 -24.57 13.34 -14.72
C PRO A 391 -24.41 13.87 -13.28
N ASP A 392 -24.82 13.09 -12.28
CA ASP A 392 -24.71 13.48 -10.86
C ASP A 392 -23.24 13.62 -10.44
N LEU A 393 -22.37 12.69 -10.85
CA LEU A 393 -20.93 12.77 -10.55
C LEU A 393 -20.26 13.97 -11.25
N GLN A 394 -20.66 14.28 -12.47
CA GLN A 394 -20.16 15.46 -13.19
C GLN A 394 -20.64 16.77 -12.55
N GLU A 395 -21.88 16.80 -12.06
CA GLU A 395 -22.41 17.96 -11.36
C GLU A 395 -21.62 18.22 -10.07
N LEU A 396 -21.33 17.19 -9.28
CA LEU A 396 -20.48 17.31 -8.08
C LEU A 396 -19.07 17.80 -8.42
N ALA A 397 -18.45 17.26 -9.48
CA ALA A 397 -17.14 17.70 -9.93
C ALA A 397 -17.12 19.17 -10.42
N ARG A 398 -18.19 19.62 -11.10
CA ARG A 398 -18.33 21.03 -11.54
C ARG A 398 -18.54 22.00 -10.38
N ASN A 399 -19.02 21.51 -9.25
CA ASN A 399 -19.21 22.29 -8.03
C ASN A 399 -18.02 22.17 -7.07
N ASP A 400 -16.82 21.85 -7.58
CA ASP A 400 -15.55 21.80 -6.85
C ASP A 400 -15.61 20.96 -5.56
N LEU A 401 -16.20 19.76 -5.63
CA LEU A 401 -16.33 18.85 -4.49
C LEU A 401 -14.98 18.51 -3.83
N ASP A 402 -13.91 18.39 -4.61
CA ASP A 402 -12.55 18.17 -4.13
C ASP A 402 -12.08 19.32 -3.24
N VAL A 403 -12.22 20.56 -3.70
CA VAL A 403 -11.89 21.77 -2.93
C VAL A 403 -12.77 21.89 -1.69
N ALA A 404 -14.07 21.63 -1.81
CA ALA A 404 -15.00 21.71 -0.69
C ALA A 404 -14.68 20.66 0.39
N ALA A 405 -14.32 19.43 0.00
CA ALA A 405 -13.87 18.41 0.93
C ALA A 405 -12.56 18.83 1.62
N ALA A 406 -11.59 19.34 0.87
CA ALA A 406 -10.32 19.84 1.38
C ALA A 406 -10.44 20.96 2.42
N VAL A 407 -11.49 21.78 2.33
CA VAL A 407 -11.72 22.91 3.25
C VAL A 407 -12.65 22.54 4.40
N GLU A 408 -13.73 21.81 4.13
CA GLU A 408 -14.75 21.51 5.15
C GLU A 408 -14.45 20.26 6.00
N LEU A 409 -13.61 19.36 5.47
CA LEU A 409 -13.28 18.08 6.09
C LEU A 409 -11.78 17.92 6.35
N ASP A 410 -11.02 19.02 6.43
CA ASP A 410 -9.56 19.06 6.62
C ASP A 410 -9.07 18.46 7.96
N GLU A 411 -9.95 18.41 8.96
CA GLU A 411 -9.65 17.96 10.32
C GLU A 411 -10.72 17.01 10.87
N LEU A 412 -10.26 15.90 11.46
CA LEU A 412 -11.07 15.01 12.28
C LEU A 412 -10.65 15.13 13.76
N LYS A 413 -11.58 15.55 14.62
CA LYS A 413 -11.36 15.61 16.07
C LYS A 413 -11.78 14.31 16.73
N HIS A 414 -10.84 13.66 17.42
CA HIS A 414 -11.09 12.40 18.11
C HIS A 414 -10.33 12.35 19.44
N SER A 415 -11.00 12.04 20.55
CA SER A 415 -10.37 11.86 21.87
C SER A 415 -9.41 12.99 22.30
N GLY A 416 -9.73 14.24 21.96
CA GLY A 416 -8.94 15.42 22.31
C GLY A 416 -7.75 15.74 21.40
N ARG A 417 -7.50 14.92 20.37
CA ARG A 417 -6.53 15.20 19.29
C ARG A 417 -7.22 15.53 17.97
N THR A 418 -6.46 16.16 17.09
CA THR A 418 -6.87 16.47 15.72
C THR A 418 -6.04 15.62 14.76
N ILE A 419 -6.72 14.97 13.83
CA ILE A 419 -6.13 14.22 12.70
C ILE A 419 -6.34 15.06 11.45
N ARG A 420 -5.27 15.33 10.71
CA ARG A 420 -5.32 16.02 9.42
C ARG A 420 -5.81 15.06 8.34
N LEU A 421 -6.69 15.53 7.48
CA LEU A 421 -7.25 14.73 6.40
C LEU A 421 -6.81 15.31 5.06
N LEU A 422 -6.30 14.45 4.18
CA LEU A 422 -6.05 14.75 2.78
C LEU A 422 -7.03 13.96 1.94
N HIS A 423 -7.68 14.61 0.98
CA HIS A 423 -8.74 13.99 0.21
C HIS A 423 -8.31 13.73 -1.22
N GLU A 424 -8.53 12.52 -1.69
CA GLU A 424 -8.46 12.16 -3.09
C GLU A 424 -9.83 11.67 -3.54
N ILE A 425 -10.40 12.27 -4.59
CA ILE A 425 -11.73 11.88 -5.08
C ILE A 425 -11.60 11.14 -6.39
N ARG A 426 -12.09 9.90 -6.40
CA ARG A 426 -12.14 9.02 -7.56
C ARG A 426 -13.59 8.76 -7.95
N SER A 427 -13.97 9.19 -9.14
CA SER A 427 -15.33 8.99 -9.68
C SER A 427 -15.41 7.75 -10.56
N LEU A 428 -16.25 6.79 -10.15
CA LEU A 428 -16.52 5.54 -10.86
C LEU A 428 -18.00 5.52 -11.31
N PRO A 429 -18.34 6.09 -12.48
CA PRO A 429 -19.71 6.15 -12.96
C PRO A 429 -20.29 4.76 -13.20
N ASN A 430 -21.55 4.59 -12.81
CA ASN A 430 -22.33 3.40 -13.09
C ASN A 430 -22.50 3.19 -14.59
N ALA A 431 -22.80 1.96 -14.97
CA ALA A 431 -23.29 1.66 -16.31
C ALA A 431 -24.52 2.53 -16.62
N TRP A 432 -24.57 3.07 -17.83
CA TRP A 432 -25.71 3.87 -18.27
C TRP A 432 -26.98 2.99 -18.31
N PRO A 433 -28.13 3.50 -17.85
CA PRO A 433 -29.38 2.77 -18.00
C PRO A 433 -29.66 2.62 -19.50
N PRO A 434 -29.96 1.39 -19.98
CA PRO A 434 -30.33 1.21 -21.36
C PRO A 434 -31.69 1.86 -21.64
N GLY A 435 -31.88 2.36 -22.85
CA GLY A 435 -33.20 2.75 -23.34
C GLY A 435 -34.17 1.57 -23.35
N ASP A 436 -35.47 1.85 -23.32
CA ASP A 436 -36.53 0.83 -23.49
C ASP A 436 -37.39 1.15 -24.72
N PRO A 437 -37.19 0.45 -25.87
CA PRO A 437 -36.21 -0.61 -26.13
C PRO A 437 -34.78 -0.09 -26.39
N PRO A 438 -33.73 -0.91 -26.13
CA PRO A 438 -32.32 -0.50 -26.20
C PRO A 438 -31.81 -0.47 -27.64
N THR A 439 -32.22 0.56 -28.39
CA THR A 439 -31.98 0.67 -29.83
C THR A 439 -30.96 1.75 -30.20
N SER A 440 -30.57 2.59 -29.26
CA SER A 440 -29.68 3.73 -29.52
C SER A 440 -28.22 3.29 -29.71
N LEU A 441 -27.40 4.17 -30.31
CA LEU A 441 -25.95 3.95 -30.39
C LEU A 441 -25.29 3.94 -29.00
N ALA A 442 -25.84 4.70 -28.04
CA ALA A 442 -25.39 4.68 -26.66
C ALA A 442 -25.65 3.32 -26.01
N ASP A 443 -26.80 2.69 -26.27
CA ASP A 443 -27.13 1.33 -25.79
C ASP A 443 -26.14 0.30 -26.35
N GLN A 444 -25.82 0.38 -27.64
CA GLN A 444 -24.87 -0.51 -28.30
C GLN A 444 -23.44 -0.33 -27.74
N TYR A 445 -23.01 0.91 -27.54
CA TYR A 445 -21.72 1.21 -26.91
C TYR A 445 -21.66 0.66 -25.49
N GLN A 446 -22.72 0.87 -24.70
CA GLN A 446 -22.78 0.38 -23.32
C GLN A 446 -22.76 -1.15 -23.25
N GLN A 447 -23.39 -1.85 -24.19
CA GLN A 447 -23.28 -3.32 -24.30
C GLN A 447 -21.86 -3.81 -24.58
N ILE A 448 -21.00 -2.97 -25.17
CA ILE A 448 -19.57 -3.26 -25.34
C ILE A 448 -18.84 -2.94 -24.04
N ALA A 449 -19.01 -1.73 -23.50
CA ALA A 449 -18.35 -1.28 -22.27
C ALA A 449 -18.72 -2.11 -21.02
N ALA A 450 -19.87 -2.78 -21.00
CA ALA A 450 -20.31 -3.65 -19.91
C ALA A 450 -19.70 -5.07 -19.96
N ARG A 451 -18.99 -5.44 -21.03
CA ARG A 451 -18.36 -6.77 -21.14
C ARG A 451 -17.06 -6.79 -20.32
N SER A 452 -17.14 -7.34 -19.11
CA SER A 452 -15.98 -7.50 -18.20
C SER A 452 -14.77 -8.20 -18.83
N ARG A 453 -14.98 -9.06 -19.83
CA ARG A 453 -13.92 -9.80 -20.54
C ARG A 453 -13.02 -8.94 -21.43
N ILE A 454 -13.35 -7.68 -21.71
CA ILE A 454 -12.51 -6.81 -22.55
C ILE A 454 -11.22 -6.41 -21.82
N LEU A 455 -11.23 -6.42 -20.49
CA LEU A 455 -10.12 -5.94 -19.65
C LEU A 455 -9.43 -7.05 -18.85
N SER A 456 -9.65 -8.32 -19.19
CA SER A 456 -8.84 -9.39 -18.59
C SER A 456 -7.41 -9.32 -19.12
N ASP A 457 -6.44 -9.72 -18.30
CA ASP A 457 -5.02 -9.79 -18.68
C ASP A 457 -4.81 -10.51 -20.02
N ASP A 458 -5.49 -11.64 -20.25
CA ASP A 458 -5.45 -12.40 -21.51
C ASP A 458 -5.94 -11.59 -22.73
N ALA A 459 -6.98 -10.77 -22.53
CA ALA A 459 -7.55 -9.94 -23.59
C ALA A 459 -6.66 -8.74 -23.90
N LEU A 460 -6.11 -8.10 -22.86
CA LEU A 460 -5.14 -7.02 -23.00
C LEU A 460 -3.81 -7.52 -23.59
N GLN A 461 -3.35 -8.71 -23.19
CA GLN A 461 -2.18 -9.36 -23.77
C GLN A 461 -2.39 -9.64 -25.26
N THR A 462 -3.55 -10.20 -25.63
CA THR A 462 -3.91 -10.44 -27.03
C THR A 462 -3.90 -9.13 -27.84
N LEU A 463 -4.37 -8.02 -27.27
CA LEU A 463 -4.34 -6.70 -27.90
C LEU A 463 -2.90 -6.17 -28.10
N ILE A 464 -2.04 -6.32 -27.10
CA ILE A 464 -0.62 -5.95 -27.16
C ILE A 464 0.09 -6.76 -28.26
N ASP A 465 -0.15 -8.07 -28.29
CA ASP A 465 0.49 -8.99 -29.22
C ASP A 465 0.03 -8.74 -30.67
N ALA A 466 -1.27 -8.51 -30.86
CA ALA A 466 -1.87 -8.28 -32.18
C ALA A 466 -1.47 -6.94 -32.80
N ASN A 467 -1.00 -5.96 -32.02
CA ASN A 467 -0.62 -4.66 -32.53
C ASN A 467 0.72 -4.74 -33.29
N LYS A 468 0.69 -4.39 -34.59
CA LYS A 468 1.86 -4.45 -35.49
C LYS A 468 2.76 -3.22 -35.39
N GLU A 469 2.28 -2.13 -34.82
CA GLU A 469 3.02 -0.86 -34.70
C GLU A 469 3.90 -0.82 -33.44
N LEU A 470 3.59 -1.65 -32.44
CA LEU A 470 4.39 -1.77 -31.22
C LEU A 470 5.67 -2.58 -31.49
N THR A 471 6.82 -2.03 -31.09
CA THR A 471 8.09 -2.76 -31.06
C THR A 471 8.07 -3.83 -29.97
N SER A 472 8.96 -4.83 -30.07
CA SER A 472 9.11 -5.88 -29.04
C SER A 472 9.33 -5.29 -27.63
N GLY A 473 10.19 -4.28 -27.50
CA GLY A 473 10.44 -3.60 -26.22
C GLY A 473 9.20 -2.89 -25.66
N TRP A 474 8.37 -2.26 -26.51
CA TRP A 474 7.10 -1.67 -26.06
C TRP A 474 6.07 -2.72 -25.65
N LYS A 475 6.00 -3.85 -26.37
CA LYS A 475 5.12 -4.97 -26.01
C LYS A 475 5.49 -5.55 -24.65
N GLN A 476 6.77 -5.78 -24.38
CA GLN A 476 7.25 -6.27 -23.09
C GLN A 476 6.95 -5.28 -21.96
N ARG A 477 7.18 -3.98 -22.16
CA ARG A 477 6.84 -2.95 -21.16
C ARG A 477 5.35 -2.92 -20.84
N LEU A 478 4.48 -2.91 -21.85
CA LEU A 478 3.04 -2.93 -21.64
C LEU A 478 2.58 -4.22 -20.96
N THR A 479 3.15 -5.36 -21.34
CA THR A 479 2.88 -6.67 -20.71
C THR A 479 3.25 -6.63 -19.22
N SER A 480 4.40 -6.04 -18.88
CA SER A 480 4.84 -5.93 -17.47
C SER A 480 3.93 -5.05 -16.60
N LEU A 481 3.15 -4.16 -17.21
CA LEU A 481 2.22 -3.29 -16.50
C LEU A 481 0.86 -3.95 -16.26
N LEU A 482 0.49 -5.00 -17.00
CA LEU A 482 -0.83 -5.64 -16.89
C LEU A 482 -1.25 -5.97 -15.46
N PRO A 483 -0.39 -6.54 -14.58
CA PRO A 483 -0.78 -6.84 -13.19
C PRO A 483 -1.10 -5.61 -12.34
N SER A 484 -0.65 -4.42 -12.76
CA SER A 484 -0.86 -3.15 -12.06
C SER A 484 -2.00 -2.31 -12.64
N VAL A 485 -2.67 -2.79 -13.69
CA VAL A 485 -3.76 -2.08 -14.35
C VAL A 485 -5.01 -2.14 -13.48
N ASP A 486 -5.63 -0.98 -13.23
CA ASP A 486 -6.93 -0.89 -12.58
C ASP A 486 -8.08 -0.95 -13.61
N PRO A 487 -8.78 -2.09 -13.74
CA PRO A 487 -9.82 -2.25 -14.74
C PRO A 487 -11.04 -1.35 -14.46
N GLU A 488 -11.33 -1.04 -13.20
CA GLU A 488 -12.45 -0.15 -12.87
C GLU A 488 -12.17 1.29 -13.30
N GLN A 489 -10.92 1.74 -13.19
CA GLN A 489 -10.53 3.06 -13.67
C GLN A 489 -10.63 3.17 -15.20
N ILE A 490 -10.23 2.10 -15.91
CA ILE A 490 -10.38 2.06 -17.37
C ILE A 490 -11.86 2.11 -17.75
N LEU A 491 -12.71 1.31 -17.10
CA LEU A 491 -14.16 1.33 -17.34
C LEU A 491 -14.78 2.69 -17.03
N ALA A 492 -14.37 3.33 -15.93
CA ALA A 492 -14.80 4.67 -15.58
C ALA A 492 -14.43 5.67 -16.68
N LYS A 493 -13.19 5.62 -17.17
CA LYS A 493 -12.74 6.49 -18.26
C LYS A 493 -13.49 6.23 -19.57
N LEU A 494 -13.72 4.96 -19.93
CA LEU A 494 -14.54 4.57 -21.10
C LEU A 494 -15.97 5.12 -21.02
N ARG A 495 -16.57 5.12 -19.83
CA ARG A 495 -17.91 5.67 -19.61
C ARG A 495 -17.89 7.20 -19.61
N THR A 496 -16.91 7.85 -19.01
CA THR A 496 -16.83 9.31 -19.01
C THR A 496 -16.58 9.86 -20.42
N ASP A 497 -15.60 9.31 -21.13
CA ASP A 497 -15.22 9.77 -22.47
C ASP A 497 -16.28 9.38 -23.51
N GLY A 498 -16.80 8.14 -23.43
CA GLY A 498 -17.83 7.66 -24.34
C GLY A 498 -19.11 8.50 -24.29
N ALA A 499 -19.49 9.02 -23.11
CA ALA A 499 -20.67 9.87 -22.97
C ALA A 499 -20.58 11.14 -23.84
N THR A 500 -19.37 11.68 -24.03
CA THR A 500 -19.15 12.88 -24.83
C THR A 500 -19.50 12.69 -26.31
N TRP A 501 -19.49 11.45 -26.80
CA TRP A 501 -19.85 11.14 -28.19
C TRP A 501 -21.36 11.18 -28.45
N PHE A 502 -22.17 11.20 -27.39
CA PHE A 502 -23.63 11.13 -27.46
C PHE A 502 -24.33 12.40 -26.89
N ALA A 503 -23.57 13.47 -26.60
CA ALA A 503 -24.12 14.77 -26.19
C ALA A 503 -24.84 15.48 -27.36
N PRO A 504 -25.94 16.23 -27.14
CA PRO A 504 -26.38 16.80 -25.85
C PRO A 504 -27.36 15.94 -25.03
N ASP A 505 -27.87 14.83 -25.55
CA ASP A 505 -29.01 14.08 -24.97
C ASP A 505 -28.63 12.99 -23.96
N PHE A 506 -27.45 13.09 -23.33
CA PHE A 506 -27.02 12.08 -22.37
C PHE A 506 -27.57 12.37 -20.96
N GLY A 507 -28.71 11.77 -20.62
CA GLY A 507 -29.22 11.73 -19.24
C GLY A 507 -30.07 12.93 -18.79
N LEU A 508 -30.37 13.87 -19.68
CA LEU A 508 -31.41 14.88 -19.44
C LEU A 508 -32.72 14.36 -20.04
N THR A 509 -33.62 13.85 -19.19
CA THR A 509 -35.03 13.74 -19.59
C THR A 509 -35.51 15.15 -19.87
N GLU A 510 -36.02 15.40 -21.08
CA GLU A 510 -36.67 16.64 -21.48
C GLU A 510 -37.63 17.08 -20.36
N GLU A 511 -37.38 18.27 -19.80
CA GLU A 511 -38.40 18.97 -19.02
C GLU A 511 -39.64 19.07 -19.90
N SER A 512 -40.74 18.51 -19.43
CA SER A 512 -42.04 18.66 -20.05
C SER A 512 -42.35 20.16 -20.21
N HIS A 513 -42.20 20.68 -21.41
CA HIS A 513 -42.91 21.86 -21.85
C HIS A 513 -44.40 21.53 -21.82
N ASP A 514 -45.05 21.81 -20.69
CA ASP A 514 -46.51 21.87 -20.61
C ASP A 514 -46.99 23.05 -21.46
N GLU A 515 -47.28 22.75 -22.73
CA GLU A 515 -48.31 23.45 -23.47
C GLU A 515 -49.67 23.12 -22.81
N SER A 516 -50.12 23.97 -21.91
CA SER A 516 -51.56 24.11 -21.64
C SER A 516 -51.94 25.58 -21.62
N GLY A 517 -52.56 26.02 -22.72
CA GLY A 517 -53.26 27.28 -22.80
C GLY A 517 -54.42 27.34 -21.80
N GLY A 518 -54.51 28.46 -21.11
CA GLY A 518 -55.62 28.85 -20.25
C GLY A 518 -55.84 30.35 -20.36
N MET A 519 -56.75 30.70 -21.27
CA MET A 519 -57.30 32.02 -21.54
C MET A 519 -57.78 32.72 -20.25
N ASP A 520 -57.42 33.99 -20.04
CA ASP A 520 -58.33 34.97 -19.45
C ASP A 520 -58.00 36.38 -19.97
N SER A 521 -59.08 37.05 -20.40
CA SER A 521 -59.19 38.32 -21.11
C SER A 521 -58.89 39.56 -20.26
N TYR A 522 -58.44 40.66 -20.87
CA TYR A 522 -59.18 41.93 -21.00
C TYR A 522 -58.33 43.02 -21.71
N ASP A 523 -58.83 43.47 -22.86
CA ASP A 523 -58.85 44.80 -23.50
C ASP A 523 -57.66 45.77 -23.57
N ASP A 524 -57.39 46.15 -24.83
CA ASP A 524 -57.12 47.47 -25.43
C ASP A 524 -56.03 48.42 -24.87
N ILE A 525 -55.07 48.79 -25.73
CA ILE A 525 -55.02 50.12 -26.39
C ILE A 525 -53.97 50.11 -27.53
N GLU A 526 -54.39 50.69 -28.65
CA GLU A 526 -53.71 50.99 -29.93
C GLU A 526 -52.35 51.72 -29.79
N ALA A 527 -51.32 51.28 -30.52
CA ALA A 527 -50.81 51.79 -31.81
C ALA A 527 -50.00 53.10 -31.75
N GLU A 528 -48.75 53.05 -32.23
CA GLU A 528 -48.27 53.99 -33.28
C GLU A 528 -46.98 53.50 -33.95
N GLN A 529 -46.95 53.68 -35.27
CA GLN A 529 -45.90 53.36 -36.24
C GLN A 529 -44.99 54.58 -36.47
N ASP A 530 -43.70 54.38 -36.74
CA ASP A 530 -42.93 54.92 -37.89
C ASP A 530 -41.42 54.71 -37.62
N ALA A 531 -40.68 53.91 -38.38
CA ALA A 531 -40.16 54.11 -39.75
C ALA A 531 -38.91 55.01 -39.83
N SER A 532 -37.79 54.39 -40.25
CA SER A 532 -36.86 54.84 -41.33
C SER A 532 -36.14 56.21 -41.16
N ARG A 533 -34.89 56.49 -41.51
CA ARG A 533 -33.77 55.85 -42.24
C ARG A 533 -32.69 56.95 -42.38
N THR A 534 -31.39 56.58 -42.43
CA THR A 534 -30.29 57.27 -43.18
C THR A 534 -29.94 58.74 -42.81
N VAL A 535 -28.75 59.34 -42.99
CA VAL A 535 -27.40 59.05 -43.49
C VAL A 535 -26.52 60.28 -43.13
N ARG A 536 -25.22 60.04 -42.87
CA ARG A 536 -24.01 60.89 -43.02
C ARG A 536 -24.14 62.42 -43.21
N LEU A 537 -23.24 63.19 -42.57
CA LEU A 537 -22.12 63.92 -43.22
C LEU A 537 -21.37 64.92 -42.29
N SER A 538 -20.03 64.95 -42.43
CA SER A 538 -19.07 66.10 -42.43
C SER A 538 -19.07 67.13 -41.28
N GLY A 539 -17.94 67.37 -40.61
CA GLY A 539 -16.91 68.40 -40.94
C GLY A 539 -16.86 69.41 -39.78
N GLU A 540 -15.82 70.16 -39.39
CA GLU A 540 -14.49 70.55 -39.88
C GLU A 540 -13.87 71.46 -38.77
N LEU A 541 -12.52 71.65 -38.77
CA LEU A 541 -11.75 72.84 -38.29
C LEU A 541 -11.69 73.16 -36.76
N ASP A 542 -10.64 73.69 -36.11
CA ASP A 542 -9.22 74.12 -36.33
C ASP A 542 -8.75 74.59 -34.91
N LYS A 543 -7.58 74.28 -34.31
CA LYS A 543 -6.30 75.05 -34.29
C LYS A 543 -5.64 75.06 -32.88
N SER A 544 -4.29 74.93 -32.85
CA SER A 544 -3.26 75.54 -31.93
C SER A 544 -2.20 74.49 -31.45
N THR A 545 -1.00 74.39 -32.07
CA THR A 545 0.32 74.99 -31.67
C THR A 545 0.83 74.48 -30.30
N ASP A 546 2.04 73.97 -30.04
CA ASP A 546 3.38 74.12 -30.66
C ASP A 546 4.36 73.00 -30.20
N ILE A 547 5.28 72.63 -31.11
CA ILE A 547 6.74 72.42 -30.97
C ILE A 547 7.32 71.34 -30.02
N ASP A 548 8.35 70.69 -30.57
CA ASP A 548 8.98 69.37 -30.33
C ASP A 548 10.35 69.53 -29.57
N PRO A 549 11.32 68.59 -29.62
CA PRO A 549 11.71 67.59 -28.61
C PRO A 549 13.16 67.80 -28.04
N GLU A 550 13.71 66.85 -27.25
CA GLU A 550 15.10 66.31 -27.36
C GLU A 550 15.53 65.44 -26.14
N TYR A 551 16.09 64.25 -26.45
CA TYR A 551 17.23 63.46 -25.90
C TYR A 551 17.53 63.42 -24.37
N THR A 552 17.98 62.31 -23.77
CA THR A 552 19.15 61.46 -24.10
C THR A 552 19.10 60.06 -23.45
N ASP A 553 19.68 59.08 -24.16
CA ASP A 553 20.20 57.78 -23.70
C ASP A 553 21.46 57.92 -22.81
N ASP A 554 21.78 56.85 -22.07
CA ASP A 554 23.12 56.22 -21.87
C ASP A 554 22.97 55.20 -20.71
N ASP A 555 22.97 53.89 -20.97
CA ASP A 555 24.13 52.97 -21.04
C ASP A 555 24.99 52.94 -19.75
N ASP A 556 25.06 51.79 -19.08
CA ASP A 556 26.26 50.93 -19.13
C ASP A 556 26.19 49.71 -18.19
N ALA A 557 26.66 48.59 -18.74
CA ALA A 557 27.05 47.37 -18.05
C ALA A 557 28.46 47.52 -17.44
N HIS A 558 28.81 46.70 -16.44
CA HIS A 558 30.07 45.95 -16.42
C HIS A 558 30.18 44.96 -15.25
N GLU A 559 30.77 43.81 -15.58
CA GLU A 559 31.36 42.76 -14.73
C GLU A 559 32.50 43.29 -13.84
N ASP A 560 32.71 42.73 -12.64
CA ASP A 560 33.88 41.88 -12.30
C ASP A 560 34.08 41.65 -10.78
N GLU A 561 34.44 40.40 -10.48
CA GLU A 561 35.40 39.85 -9.51
C GLU A 561 35.54 40.31 -8.03
N SER A 562 35.72 39.26 -7.20
CA SER A 562 36.68 39.08 -6.10
C SER A 562 36.27 39.26 -4.62
N ASP A 563 36.60 38.19 -3.87
CA ASP A 563 37.10 38.08 -2.49
C ASP A 563 36.37 38.76 -1.32
N ASP A 564 35.71 37.96 -0.47
CA ASP A 564 36.23 37.50 0.85
C ASP A 564 35.27 36.50 1.54
#